data_AF-D6WSS5-F1
#
_entry.id   AF-D6WSS5-F1
#
_cell.length_a   1.000
_cell.length_b   1.000
_cell.length_c   1.000
_cell.angle_alpha   90.00
_cell.angle_beta   90.00
_cell.angle_gamma   90.00
#
_symmetry.space_group_name_H-M   'P 1'
#
loop_
_entity.id
_entity.type
_entity.pdbx_description
1 polymer ?
#
loop_
_entity_poly.entity_id
_entity_poly.type
_entity_poly.pdbx_seq_one_letter_code
_entity_poly.pdbx_strand_id
1 'polypeptide(L)'
;MSLSPAFKSPFTDITGAILSHQWGGRCADMELRALDCLEAYGLDRGIKKCETLITDFQECALRTKELARYSAMKAERDRQYKAGERTKENRYAEPPQADSF
;
A
#
# COMPACT_ATOMS: atom_id res chain seq x y z
N MET A 1 -6.58 -4.29 6.67
CA MET A 1 -5.86 -4.11 7.95
C MET A 1 -6.78 -3.33 8.88
N SER A 2 -6.95 -3.76 10.14
CA SER A 2 -7.81 -3.08 11.11
C SER A 2 -6.99 -2.03 11.87
N LEU A 3 -7.46 -0.78 11.92
CA LEU A 3 -6.79 0.34 12.60
C LEU A 3 -6.89 0.27 14.13
N SER A 4 -7.79 -0.56 14.67
CA SER A 4 -7.90 -0.83 16.11
C SER A 4 -8.04 -2.32 16.38
N PRO A 5 -7.50 -2.84 17.50
CA PRO A 5 -7.76 -4.21 17.91
C PRO A 5 -9.25 -4.39 18.21
N ALA A 6 -9.84 -5.48 17.69
CA ALA A 6 -11.26 -5.79 17.90
C ALA A 6 -11.59 -6.13 19.37
N PHE A 7 -10.57 -6.54 20.14
CA PHE A 7 -10.66 -6.82 21.57
C PHE A 7 -9.54 -6.08 22.29
N LYS A 8 -9.88 -5.24 23.27
CA LYS A 8 -8.89 -4.49 24.07
C LYS A 8 -8.49 -5.30 25.29
N SER A 9 -7.19 -5.54 25.42
CA SER A 9 -6.55 -6.25 26.54
C SER A 9 -5.13 -5.72 26.74
N PRO A 10 -4.53 -5.92 27.93
CA PRO A 10 -3.13 -5.53 28.16
C PRO A 10 -2.15 -6.16 27.15
N PHE A 11 -2.44 -7.38 26.68
CA PHE A 11 -1.62 -8.04 25.66
C PHE A 11 -1.73 -7.37 24.29
N THR A 12 -2.94 -6.99 23.87
CA THR A 12 -3.15 -6.29 22.60
C THR A 12 -2.59 -4.88 22.61
N ASP A 13 -2.51 -4.22 23.77
CA ASP A 13 -1.87 -2.91 23.89
C ASP A 13 -0.34 -3.02 23.75
N ILE A 14 0.27 -4.08 24.31
CA ILE A 14 1.71 -4.34 24.18
C ILE A 14 2.07 -4.76 22.75
N THR A 15 1.30 -5.66 22.15
CA THR A 15 1.59 -6.18 20.79
C THR A 15 1.02 -5.33 19.67
N GLY A 16 0.21 -4.31 19.98
CA GLY A 16 -0.46 -3.46 18.99
C GLY A 16 0.52 -2.72 18.09
N ALA A 17 1.68 -2.33 18.64
CA ALA A 17 2.75 -1.66 17.92
C ALA A 17 3.47 -2.54 16.87
N ILE A 18 3.32 -3.87 16.94
CA ILE A 18 3.88 -4.81 15.95
C ILE A 18 3.04 -4.83 14.68
N LEU A 19 1.73 -4.62 14.81
CA LEU A 19 0.78 -4.65 13.70
C LEU A 19 0.59 -3.27 13.06
N SER A 20 0.92 -2.20 13.78
CA SER A 20 0.89 -0.84 13.25
C SER A 20 2.19 -0.47 12.53
N HIS A 21 2.12 0.52 11.64
CA HIS A 21 3.29 1.07 10.94
C HIS A 21 3.96 2.22 11.71
N GLN A 22 3.55 2.48 12.97
CA GLN A 22 4.00 3.60 13.80
C GLN A 22 5.49 3.57 14.18
N TRP A 23 6.18 2.44 14.02
CA TRP A 23 7.63 2.32 14.29
C TRP A 23 8.55 2.75 13.13
N GLY A 24 8.03 3.52 12.16
CA GLY A 24 8.84 4.08 11.07
C GLY A 24 8.75 3.31 9.75
N GLY A 25 7.58 2.74 9.45
CA GLY A 25 7.33 2.13 8.14
C GLY A 25 7.10 3.15 7.03
N ARG A 26 7.32 2.76 5.77
CA ARG A 26 6.98 3.56 4.57
C ARG A 26 5.54 4.12 4.59
N CYS A 27 4.62 3.42 5.26
CA CYS A 27 3.20 3.75 5.34
C CYS A 27 2.81 4.50 6.62
N ALA A 28 3.76 4.86 7.50
CA ALA A 28 3.48 5.49 8.80
C ALA A 28 2.69 6.79 8.65
N ASP A 29 3.08 7.65 7.71
CA ASP A 29 2.41 8.93 7.47
C ASP A 29 0.96 8.76 6.98
N MET A 30 0.71 7.71 6.20
CA MET A 30 -0.63 7.39 5.71
C MET A 30 -1.51 6.82 6.83
N GLU A 31 -0.93 5.99 7.70
CA GLU A 31 -1.59 5.49 8.90
C GLU A 31 -1.99 6.65 9.82
N LEU A 32 -1.06 7.58 10.09
CA LEU A 32 -1.30 8.74 10.94
C LEU A 32 -2.47 9.59 10.42
N ARG A 33 -2.48 9.92 9.11
CA ARG A 33 -3.58 10.68 8.50
C ARG A 33 -4.92 9.96 8.58
N ALA A 34 -4.94 8.64 8.42
CA ALA A 34 -6.15 7.85 8.54
C ALA A 34 -6.67 7.85 9.99
N LEU A 35 -5.77 7.76 10.98
CA LEU A 35 -6.10 7.84 12.40
C LEU A 35 -6.63 9.23 12.80
N ASP A 36 -5.98 10.31 12.37
CA ASP A 36 -6.41 11.69 12.65
C ASP A 36 -7.85 11.94 12.15
N CYS A 37 -8.18 11.42 10.97
CA CYS A 37 -9.53 11.52 10.41
C CYS A 37 -10.54 10.70 11.23
N LEU A 38 -10.18 9.49 11.65
CA LEU A 38 -11.05 8.66 12.47
C LEU A 38 -11.26 9.25 13.87
N GLU A 39 -10.24 9.89 14.44
CA GLU A 39 -10.34 10.61 15.71
C GLU A 39 -11.33 11.78 15.61
N ALA A 40 -11.26 12.55 14.53
CA ALA A 40 -12.14 13.70 14.31
C ALA A 40 -13.62 13.32 14.12
N TYR A 41 -13.92 12.19 13.46
CA TYR A 41 -15.30 11.81 13.11
C TYR A 41 -15.88 10.67 13.95
N GLY A 42 -15.05 9.97 14.74
CA GLY A 42 -15.43 8.72 15.41
C GLY A 42 -15.58 7.55 14.43
N LEU A 43 -15.71 6.33 14.96
CA LEU A 43 -15.66 5.10 14.17
C LEU A 43 -16.79 5.01 13.11
N ASP A 44 -18.04 5.21 13.51
CA ASP A 44 -19.20 4.98 12.64
C ASP A 44 -19.25 5.93 11.44
N ARG A 45 -18.96 7.21 11.67
CA ARG A 45 -18.96 8.24 10.62
C ARG A 45 -17.63 8.27 9.88
N GLY A 46 -16.54 7.97 10.58
CA GLY A 46 -15.19 7.95 10.06
C GLY A 46 -14.99 6.90 8.98
N ILE A 47 -15.60 5.72 9.09
CA ILE A 47 -15.52 4.68 8.03
C ILE A 47 -15.92 5.23 6.66
N LYS A 48 -17.00 6.04 6.59
CA LYS A 48 -17.48 6.61 5.33
C LYS A 48 -16.73 7.89 4.95
N LYS A 49 -16.44 8.76 5.90
CA LYS A 49 -15.81 10.06 5.61
C LYS A 49 -14.31 9.95 5.33
N CYS A 50 -13.65 8.98 5.96
CA CYS A 50 -12.22 8.74 5.85
C CYS A 50 -11.89 7.58 4.90
N GLU A 51 -12.87 7.11 4.12
CA GLU A 51 -12.74 5.94 3.24
C GLU A 51 -11.49 6.03 2.36
N THR A 52 -11.28 7.17 1.69
CA THR A 52 -10.11 7.38 0.82
C THR A 52 -8.79 7.16 1.57
N LEU A 53 -8.63 7.79 2.73
CA LEU A 53 -7.40 7.68 3.55
C LEU A 53 -7.16 6.25 4.03
N ILE A 54 -8.24 5.57 4.44
CA ILE A 54 -8.18 4.16 4.86
C ILE A 54 -7.79 3.28 3.68
N THR A 55 -8.36 3.50 2.50
CA THR A 55 -8.04 2.72 1.30
C THR A 55 -6.61 2.96 0.81
N ASP A 56 -6.09 4.17 0.93
CA ASP A 56 -4.72 4.50 0.56
C ASP A 56 -3.72 3.84 1.53
N PHE A 57 -4.00 3.88 2.83
CA PHE A 57 -3.20 3.15 3.81
C PHE A 57 -3.21 1.64 3.55
N GLN A 58 -4.39 1.06 3.26
CA GLN A 58 -4.51 -0.36 2.92
C GLN A 58 -3.77 -0.71 1.64
N GLU A 59 -3.78 0.18 0.65
CA GLU A 59 -3.01 0.02 -0.59
C GLU A 59 -1.51 0.05 -0.29
N CYS A 60 -1.02 0.99 0.51
CA CYS A 60 0.39 1.04 0.87
C CYS A 60 0.85 -0.22 1.63
N ALA A 61 0.02 -0.72 2.55
CA ALA A 61 0.34 -1.90 3.35
C ALA A 61 0.32 -3.21 2.54
N LEU A 62 -0.66 -3.38 1.63
CA LEU A 62 -0.88 -4.63 0.91
C LEU A 62 -0.36 -4.62 -0.54
N ARG A 63 -0.11 -3.45 -1.12
CA ARG A 63 0.35 -3.19 -2.50
C ARG A 63 -0.48 -3.87 -3.59
N THR A 64 -1.76 -4.10 -3.32
CA THR A 64 -2.64 -4.88 -4.22
C THR A 64 -2.78 -4.21 -5.59
N LYS A 65 -3.02 -2.90 -5.63
CA LYS A 65 -3.17 -2.14 -6.88
C LYS A 65 -1.84 -1.98 -7.59
N GLU A 66 -0.76 -1.65 -6.87
CA GLU A 66 0.61 -1.59 -7.42
C GLU A 66 0.97 -2.90 -8.15
N LEU A 67 0.79 -4.05 -7.48
CA LEU A 67 1.10 -5.37 -8.04
C LEU A 67 0.19 -5.75 -9.21
N ALA A 68 -1.10 -5.46 -9.13
CA ALA A 68 -2.03 -5.68 -10.24
C ALA A 68 -1.63 -4.87 -11.47
N ARG A 69 -1.28 -3.60 -11.28
CA ARG A 69 -0.78 -2.72 -12.36
C ARG A 69 0.52 -3.25 -12.94
N TYR A 70 1.48 -3.64 -12.10
CA TYR A 70 2.74 -4.25 -12.53
C TYR A 70 2.50 -5.50 -13.38
N SER A 71 1.63 -6.41 -12.92
CA SER A 71 1.28 -7.64 -13.62
C SER A 71 0.67 -7.35 -15.00
N ALA A 72 -0.28 -6.41 -15.08
CA ALA A 72 -0.89 -5.99 -16.34
C ALA A 72 0.12 -5.40 -17.33
N MET A 73 1.01 -4.51 -16.86
CA MET A 73 2.08 -3.94 -17.69
C MET A 73 3.06 -5.01 -18.19
N LYS A 74 3.39 -6.00 -17.35
CA LYS A 74 4.26 -7.12 -17.72
C LYS A 74 3.59 -8.02 -18.76
N ALA A 75 2.32 -8.35 -18.57
CA ALA A 75 1.55 -9.17 -19.50
C ALA A 75 1.48 -8.53 -20.90
N GLU A 76 1.23 -7.23 -20.98
CA GLU A 76 1.20 -6.52 -22.27
C GLU A 76 2.57 -6.47 -22.94
N ARG A 77 3.66 -6.26 -22.18
CA ARG A 77 5.03 -6.36 -22.72
C ARG A 77 5.33 -7.75 -23.28
N ASP A 78 4.92 -8.79 -22.57
CA ASP A 78 5.12 -10.17 -23.01
C ASP A 78 4.29 -10.49 -24.26
N ARG A 79 3.10 -9.92 -24.39
CA ARG A 79 2.28 -9.99 -25.61
C ARG A 79 3.00 -9.34 -26.80
N GLN A 80 3.47 -8.10 -26.64
CA GLN A 80 4.17 -7.36 -27.70
C GLN A 80 5.46 -8.05 -28.15
N TYR A 81 6.21 -8.63 -27.20
CA TYR A 81 7.39 -9.42 -27.51
C TYR A 81 7.04 -10.68 -28.31
N LYS A 82 5.98 -11.40 -27.93
CA LYS A 82 5.51 -12.59 -28.68
C LYS A 82 4.96 -12.25 -30.07
N ALA A 83 4.36 -11.07 -30.22
CA ALA A 83 3.87 -10.56 -31.51
C ALA A 83 4.99 -10.05 -32.43
N GLY A 84 6.22 -9.90 -31.92
CA GLY A 84 7.35 -9.35 -32.67
C GLY A 84 7.36 -7.81 -32.77
N GLU A 85 6.43 -7.12 -32.10
CA GLU A 85 6.37 -5.65 -32.06
C GLU A 85 7.52 -5.04 -31.25
N ARG A 86 8.12 -5.82 -30.34
CA ARG A 86 9.27 -5.42 -29.51
C ARG A 86 10.45 -6.37 -29.67
N THR A 87 11.63 -5.81 -29.86
CA THR A 87 12.91 -6.56 -29.82
C THR A 87 13.28 -6.94 -28.38
N LYS A 88 14.19 -7.91 -28.23
CA LYS A 88 14.62 -8.42 -26.91
C LYS A 88 15.28 -7.33 -26.07
N GLU A 89 16.02 -6.45 -26.72
CA GLU A 89 16.74 -5.32 -26.13
C GLU A 89 15.76 -4.25 -25.60
N ASN A 90 14.65 -4.02 -26.31
CA ASN A 90 13.62 -3.05 -25.94
C ASN A 90 12.48 -3.62 -25.09
N ARG A 91 12.66 -4.82 -24.53
CA ARG A 91 11.63 -5.50 -23.72
C ARG A 91 11.42 -4.82 -22.36
N TYR A 92 12.48 -4.30 -21.76
CA TYR A 92 12.45 -3.52 -20.52
C TYR A 92 13.24 -2.23 -20.69
N ALA A 93 12.91 -1.22 -19.90
CA ALA A 93 13.74 -0.02 -19.82
C ALA A 93 15.09 -0.36 -19.20
N GLU A 94 16.12 0.42 -19.53
CA GLU A 94 17.42 0.30 -18.89
C GLU A 94 17.27 0.41 -17.36
N PRO A 95 18.06 -0.37 -16.60
CA PRO A 95 18.02 -0.25 -15.15
C PRO A 95 18.43 1.17 -14.76
N PRO A 96 17.81 1.75 -13.72
CA PRO A 96 18.27 3.03 -13.20
C PRO A 96 19.73 2.89 -12.74
N GLN A 97 20.49 3.98 -12.73
CA GLN A 97 21.86 3.97 -12.23
C GLN A 97 21.88 3.44 -10.78
N ALA A 98 22.89 2.62 -10.47
CA ALA A 98 23.23 2.34 -9.09
C ALA A 98 23.44 3.70 -8.40
N ASP A 99 22.79 3.92 -7.25
CA ASP A 99 22.77 5.19 -6.48
C ASP A 99 21.66 6.20 -6.84
N SER A 100 20.60 5.78 -7.54
CA SER A 100 19.43 6.63 -7.83
C SER A 100 18.42 6.79 -6.67
N PHE A 101 18.82 6.51 -5.42
CA PHE A 101 17.95 6.50 -4.24
C PHE A 101 18.32 7.57 -3.21
#